data_AF-A0A497GNR5-F1
#
_entry.id   AF-A0A497GNR5-F1
#
_cell.length_a   1.000
_cell.length_b   1.000
_cell.length_c   1.000
_cell.angle_alpha   90.00
_cell.angle_beta   90.00
_cell.angle_gamma   90.00
#
_symmetry.space_group_name_H-M   'P 1'
#
loop_
_entity.id
_entity.type
_entity.pdbx_description
1 polymer ?
#
loop_
_entity_poly.entity_id
_entity_poly.type
_entity_poly.pdbx_seq_one_letter_code
_entity_poly.pdbx_strand_id
1 'polypeptide(L)' 'MRRYWTILAFIFIVLGISTLVPAPASKPCLLGYYAHCSLTPISTIICWILAGLCYWLGRRK' A
#
# COMPACT_ATOMS: atom_id res chain seq x y z
N MET A 1 5.26 12.96 -18.62
CA MET A 1 4.17 12.22 -17.94
C MET A 1 4.63 10.91 -17.28
N ARG A 2 5.56 10.14 -17.87
CA ARG A 2 6.04 8.84 -17.34
C ARG A 2 6.59 8.87 -15.90
N ARG A 3 7.33 9.91 -15.49
CA ARG A 3 7.91 10.02 -14.12
C ARG A 3 6.85 10.14 -13.02
N TYR A 4 5.72 10.80 -13.29
CA TYR A 4 4.69 11.05 -12.28
C TYR A 4 4.01 9.74 -11.83
N TRP A 5 3.73 8.85 -12.79
CA TRP A 5 3.16 7.53 -12.54
C TRP A 5 4.11 6.61 -11.75
N THR A 6 5.42 6.68 -12.02
CA THR A 6 6.42 5.92 -11.26
C THR A 6 6.52 6.42 -9.81
N ILE A 7 6.48 7.74 -9.59
CA ILE A 7 6.50 8.32 -8.23
C ILE A 7 5.25 7.91 -7.47
N LEU A 8 4.07 7.98 -8.11
CA LEU A 8 2.81 7.57 -7.50
C LEU A 8 2.83 6.07 -7.10
N ALA A 9 3.32 5.20 -7.98
CA ALA A 9 3.47 3.78 -7.68
C ALA A 9 4.43 3.54 -6.49
N PHE A 10 5.53 4.30 -6.42
CA PHE A 10 6.47 4.21 -5.31
C PHE A 10 5.84 4.63 -3.97
N ILE A 11 5.05 5.71 -3.96
CA ILE A 11 4.31 6.16 -2.78
C ILE A 11 3.35 5.06 -2.29
N PHE A 12 2.59 4.43 -3.19
CA PHE A 12 1.68 3.34 -2.82
C PHE A 12 2.39 2.10 -2.28
N ILE A 13 3.58 1.78 -2.79
CA ILE A 13 4.40 0.67 -2.26
C ILE A 13 4.87 0.98 -0.84
N VAL A 14 5.44 2.16 -0.62
CA VAL A 14 5.91 2.58 0.71
C VAL A 14 4.75 2.60 1.70
N LEU A 15 3.60 3.15 1.29
CA LEU A 15 2.40 3.19 2.13
C LEU A 15 1.91 1.78 2.47
N GLY A 16 1.91 0.86 1.50
CA GLY A 16 1.61 -0.56 1.73
C GLY A 16 2.52 -1.18 2.78
N ILE A 17 3.83 -0.97 2.69
CA ILE A 17 4.79 -1.50 3.68
C ILE A 17 4.53 -0.88 5.06
N SER A 18 4.30 0.44 5.13
CA SER A 18 3.99 1.13 6.39
C SER A 18 2.71 0.61 7.05
N THR A 19 1.73 0.10 6.30
CA THR A 19 0.54 -0.51 6.90
C THR A 19 0.84 -1.83 7.63
N LEU A 20 1.88 -2.58 7.23
CA LEU A 20 2.28 -3.81 7.92
C LEU A 20 3.06 -3.55 9.21
N VAL A 21 3.67 -2.38 9.34
CA VAL A 21 4.50 -2.05 10.50
C VAL A 21 3.63 -2.04 11.76
N PRO A 22 4.03 -2.77 12.81
CA PRO A 22 3.29 -2.81 14.05
C PRO A 22 3.35 -1.44 14.72
N ALA A 23 2.18 -0.93 15.10
CA ALA A 23 2.03 0.36 15.76
C ALA A 23 1.01 0.21 16.89
N PRO A 24 1.12 1.01 17.97
CA PRO A 24 0.16 0.96 19.06
C PRO A 24 -1.23 1.32 18.54
N ALA A 25 -2.12 0.33 18.49
CA ALA A 25 -3.49 0.50 18.02
C ALA A 25 -4.46 -0.02 19.07
N SER A 26 -5.67 0.54 19.13
CA SER A 26 -6.68 0.09 20.11
C SER A 26 -7.26 -1.29 19.80
N LYS A 27 -7.06 -1.84 18.59
CA LYS A 27 -7.62 -3.12 18.15
C LYS A 27 -6.60 -3.91 17.33
N PRO A 28 -6.55 -5.25 17.47
CA PRO A 28 -5.74 -6.08 16.59
C PRO A 28 -6.25 -5.97 15.14
N CYS A 29 -5.35 -6.12 14.18
CA CYS A 29 -5.68 -6.25 12.77
C CYS A 29 -6.09 -7.69 12.42
N LEU A 30 -6.59 -7.90 11.20
CA LEU A 30 -7.10 -9.19 10.73
C LEU A 30 -6.08 -10.34 10.82
N LEU A 31 -4.79 -10.02 10.86
CA LEU A 31 -3.69 -10.96 11.01
C LEU A 31 -3.40 -11.35 12.48
N GLY A 32 -4.08 -10.73 13.45
CA GLY A 32 -3.95 -11.05 14.88
C GLY A 32 -2.87 -10.27 15.64
N TYR A 33 -2.23 -9.26 15.03
CA TYR A 33 -1.28 -8.37 15.71
C TYR A 33 -1.76 -6.91 15.72
N TYR A 34 -1.06 -6.01 16.40
CA TYR A 34 -1.40 -4.58 16.38
C TYR A 34 -0.67 -3.89 15.24
N ALA A 35 -1.37 -3.63 14.15
CA ALA A 35 -0.85 -2.88 13.01
C ALA A 35 -1.39 -1.45 12.98
N HIS A 36 -0.71 -0.61 12.21
CA HIS A 36 -1.15 0.77 11.95
C HIS A 36 -2.53 0.83 11.27
N CYS A 37 -2.95 -0.24 10.60
CA CYS A 37 -4.28 -0.37 10.01
C CYS A 37 -4.93 -1.69 10.42
N SER A 38 -6.12 -1.65 11.03
CA SER A 38 -6.86 -2.87 11.46
C SER A 38 -7.28 -3.75 10.26
N LEU A 39 -7.40 -3.17 9.07
CA LEU A 39 -7.69 -3.88 7.81
C LEU A 39 -6.46 -4.53 7.16
N THR A 40 -5.27 -4.47 7.77
CA THR A 40 -4.13 -5.25 7.26
C THR A 40 -4.44 -6.75 7.36
N PRO A 41 -4.21 -7.52 6.29
CA PRO A 41 -3.37 -7.24 5.11
C PRO A 41 -4.14 -6.77 3.85
N ILE A 42 -5.48 -6.64 3.90
CA ILE A 42 -6.33 -6.33 2.74
C ILE A 42 -5.96 -4.96 2.13
N SER A 43 -5.76 -3.95 2.98
CA SER A 43 -5.37 -2.61 2.53
C SER A 43 -4.01 -2.59 1.83
N THR A 44 -3.07 -3.44 2.24
CA THR A 44 -1.77 -3.60 1.60
C THR A 44 -1.90 -4.16 0.19
N ILE A 45 -2.70 -5.22 0.01
CA ILE A 45 -2.93 -5.85 -1.29
C ILE A 45 -3.55 -4.83 -2.25
N ILE A 46 -4.54 -4.06 -1.80
CA ILE A 46 -5.17 -3.01 -2.60
C ILE A 46 -4.16 -1.94 -3.02
N CYS A 47 -3.29 -1.48 -2.09
CA CYS A 47 -2.24 -0.51 -2.41
C CYS A 47 -1.26 -1.04 -3.46
N TRP A 48 -0.87 -2.31 -3.38
CA TRP A 48 0.02 -2.93 -4.35
C TRP A 48 -0.62 -3.12 -5.73
N ILE A 49 -1.90 -3.51 -5.77
CA ILE A 49 -2.66 -3.59 -7.02
C ILE A 49 -2.74 -2.21 -7.68
N LEU A 50 -3.08 -1.17 -6.92
CA LEU A 50 -3.13 0.21 -7.42
C LEU A 50 -1.76 0.70 -7.90
N ALA A 51 -0.68 0.39 -7.17
CA ALA A 51 0.69 0.72 -7.59
C ALA A 51 1.04 0.06 -8.93
N GLY A 52 0.74 -1.23 -9.08
CA GLY A 52 0.95 -1.97 -10.32
C GLY A 52 0.13 -1.41 -11.48
N LEU A 53 -1.13 -1.07 -11.23
CA LEU A 53 -2.02 -0.46 -12.23
C LEU A 53 -1.50 0.92 -12.68
N CYS A 54 -1.07 1.75 -11.73
CA CYS A 54 -0.48 3.05 -12.00
C CYS A 54 0.81 2.94 -12.82
N TYR A 55 1.68 1.99 -12.48
CA TYR A 55 2.90 1.72 -13.24
C TYR A 55 2.58 1.25 -14.67
N TRP A 56 1.57 0.37 -14.83
CA TRP A 56 1.16 -0.14 -16.13
C TRP A 56 0.54 0.93 -17.02
N LEU A 57 -0.34 1.78 -16.47
CA LEU A 57 -0.91 2.94 -17.17
C LEU A 57 0.18 3.95 -17.57
N GLY A 58 1.17 4.16 -16.70
CA GLY A 58 2.33 5.01 -17.00
C GLY A 58 3.30 4.45 -18.05
N ARG A 59 3.24 3.15 -18.35
CA ARG A 59 4.00 2.50 -19.45
C ARG A 59 3.25 2.49 -20.78
N ARG A 60 1.91 2.59 -20.74
CA ARG A 60 1.02 2.58 -21.92
C ARG A 60 0.91 3.96 -22.60
N LYS A 61 1.25 5.04 -21.90
CA LYS A 61 1.37 6.41 -22.43
C LYS A 61 2.82 6.78 -22.71
#